data_AF-A0A9P6P7P2-F1
#
_entry.id   AF-A0A9P6P7P2-F1
#
_cell.length_a   1.000
_cell.length_b   1.000
_cell.length_c   1.000
_cell.angle_alpha   90.00
_cell.angle_beta   90.00
_cell.angle_gamma   90.00
#
_symmetry.space_group_name_H-M   'P 1'
#
loop_
_entity.id
_entity.type
_entity.pdbx_description
1 polymer ?
#
loop_
_entity_poly.entity_id
_entity_poly.type
_entity_poly.pdbx_seq_one_letter_code
_entity_poly.pdbx_strand_id
1 'polypeptide(L)'
;MDQELTENILKNIRWRNGILPSGELAEEPCFVQQEMPTIRLLAEDQSKSLVVTQSNWTSNLVDSGILWNLDDDTTMHALAECYLLFHCTPQQLFQKSLHLIHFETCAWFPVHHILRTTTKFQRALDTMLRYWPTQPTSAWHQLCHIWHTFGFLWPQKIILGQKQHIQKSYQYTNEAERLYRLRIAKDEVASQLVRKGKSLGFLAI
;
A
#
# COMPACT_ATOMS: atom_id res chain seq x y z
N MET A 1 -10.06 -24.01 9.41
CA MET A 1 -10.97 -22.96 8.92
C MET A 1 -11.61 -23.47 7.65
N ASP A 2 -12.89 -23.19 7.43
CA ASP A 2 -13.65 -23.66 6.27
C ASP A 2 -13.08 -23.12 4.94
N GLN A 3 -12.98 -23.99 3.93
CA GLN A 3 -12.46 -23.63 2.62
C GLN A 3 -13.37 -22.62 1.92
N GLU A 4 -14.69 -22.77 2.08
CA GLU A 4 -15.67 -21.86 1.47
C GLU A 4 -15.55 -20.44 2.06
N LEU A 5 -15.37 -20.34 3.38
CA LEU A 5 -15.11 -19.07 4.06
C LEU A 5 -13.82 -18.41 3.55
N THR A 6 -12.76 -19.19 3.38
CA THR A 6 -11.48 -18.70 2.86
C THR A 6 -11.63 -18.11 1.47
N GLU A 7 -12.32 -18.83 0.58
CA GLU A 7 -12.59 -18.37 -0.78
C GLU A 7 -13.41 -17.07 -0.79
N ASN A 8 -14.41 -16.97 0.08
CA ASN A 8 -15.22 -15.76 0.21
C ASN A 8 -14.40 -14.57 0.70
N ILE A 9 -13.50 -14.75 1.67
CA ILE A 9 -12.57 -13.71 2.12
C ILE A 9 -11.69 -13.26 0.94
N LEU A 10 -11.06 -14.20 0.23
CA LEU A 10 -10.14 -13.89 -0.86
C LEU A 10 -10.81 -13.22 -2.07
N LYS A 11 -12.10 -13.46 -2.30
CA LYS A 11 -12.88 -12.80 -3.37
C LYS A 11 -13.17 -11.32 -3.05
N ASN A 12 -13.27 -10.97 -1.77
CA ASN A 12 -13.68 -9.65 -1.32
C ASN A 12 -12.51 -8.66 -1.14
N ILE A 13 -11.27 -9.11 -1.38
CA ILE A 13 -10.06 -8.33 -1.14
C ILE A 13 -9.21 -8.27 -2.41
N ARG A 14 -8.53 -7.15 -2.66
CA ARG A 14 -7.71 -6.94 -3.87
C ARG A 14 -6.25 -7.36 -3.70
N TRP A 15 -6.04 -8.54 -3.10
CA TRP A 15 -4.71 -9.06 -2.74
C TRP A 15 -3.84 -9.51 -3.92
N ARG A 16 -4.41 -9.56 -5.13
CA ARG A 16 -3.75 -10.04 -6.35
C ARG A 16 -3.08 -8.93 -7.16
N ASN A 17 -3.25 -7.70 -6.72
CA ASN A 17 -2.83 -6.50 -7.42
C ASN A 17 -1.54 -5.98 -6.77
N GLY A 18 -0.57 -5.61 -7.60
CA GLY A 18 0.65 -4.98 -7.12
C GLY A 18 0.44 -3.49 -6.87
N ILE A 19 1.48 -2.83 -6.38
CA ILE A 19 1.48 -1.39 -6.09
C ILE A 19 2.31 -0.71 -7.16
N LEU A 20 1.71 0.26 -7.82
CA LEU A 20 2.31 1.05 -8.88
C LEU A 20 3.43 1.95 -8.34
N PRO A 21 4.34 2.41 -9.21
CA PRO A 21 5.29 3.48 -8.85
C PRO A 21 4.64 4.75 -8.29
N SER A 22 3.35 5.00 -8.58
CA SER A 22 2.55 6.09 -8.00
C SER A 22 2.15 5.88 -6.53
N GLY A 23 2.36 4.68 -5.98
CA GLY A 23 1.93 4.26 -4.65
C GLY A 23 0.49 3.73 -4.60
N GLU A 24 -0.23 3.75 -5.71
CA GLU A 24 -1.60 3.25 -5.83
C GLU A 24 -1.62 1.75 -6.15
N LEU A 25 -2.76 1.11 -5.91
CA LEU A 25 -2.97 -0.27 -6.32
C LEU A 25 -3.14 -0.38 -7.83
N ALA A 26 -2.42 -1.30 -8.46
CA ALA A 26 -2.55 -1.61 -9.89
C ALA A 26 -3.97 -2.08 -10.21
N GLU A 27 -4.48 -1.74 -11.40
CA GLU A 27 -5.79 -2.22 -11.85
C GLU A 27 -5.73 -3.70 -12.26
N GLU A 28 -4.61 -4.09 -12.88
CA GLU A 28 -4.42 -5.45 -13.38
C GLU A 28 -3.80 -6.36 -12.31
N PRO A 29 -4.35 -7.57 -12.10
CA PRO A 29 -3.74 -8.53 -11.20
C PRO A 29 -2.43 -9.06 -11.81
N CYS A 30 -1.36 -9.09 -11.00
CA CYS A 30 -0.09 -9.71 -11.37
C CYS A 30 -0.10 -11.21 -11.09
N PHE A 31 -0.94 -11.66 -10.15
CA PHE A 31 -0.93 -13.05 -9.70
C PHE A 31 -2.31 -13.71 -9.70
N VAL A 32 -2.29 -15.04 -9.80
CA VAL A 32 -3.44 -15.89 -9.54
C VAL A 32 -3.11 -16.85 -8.40
N GLN A 33 -4.16 -17.25 -7.70
CA GLN A 33 -4.07 -18.25 -6.64
C GLN A 33 -3.66 -19.60 -7.25
N GLN A 34 -2.57 -20.17 -6.73
CA GLN A 34 -2.12 -21.53 -7.02
C GLN A 34 -2.57 -22.50 -5.94
N GLU A 35 -2.48 -22.07 -4.68
CA GLU A 35 -2.83 -22.88 -3.50
C GLU A 35 -3.76 -22.08 -2.57
N MET A 36 -4.53 -22.78 -1.74
CA MET A 36 -5.38 -22.13 -0.74
C MET A 36 -4.52 -21.65 0.45
N PRO A 37 -4.51 -20.35 0.80
CA PRO A 37 -3.79 -19.89 1.97
C PRO A 37 -4.33 -20.50 3.26
N THR A 38 -3.41 -20.84 4.15
CA THR A 38 -3.77 -21.07 5.55
C THR A 38 -3.86 -19.73 6.27
N ILE A 39 -5.08 -19.26 6.51
CA ILE A 39 -5.31 -18.05 7.31
C ILE A 39 -5.08 -18.38 8.79
N ARG A 40 -4.19 -17.60 9.42
CA ARG A 40 -3.82 -17.72 10.83
C ARG A 40 -4.47 -16.60 11.61
N LEU A 41 -5.23 -16.95 12.63
CA LEU A 41 -5.82 -15.98 13.55
C LEU A 41 -4.72 -15.28 14.36
N LEU A 42 -4.93 -14.00 14.60
CA LEU A 42 -4.12 -13.18 15.50
C LEU A 42 -4.89 -13.01 16.82
N ALA A 43 -4.16 -12.73 17.90
CA ALA A 43 -4.79 -12.09 19.04
C ALA A 43 -5.32 -10.73 18.54
N GLU A 44 -6.56 -10.40 18.89
CA GLU A 44 -7.15 -9.12 18.48
C GLU A 44 -6.24 -7.98 18.94
N ASP A 45 -5.77 -7.20 17.97
CA ASP A 45 -4.97 -6.01 18.19
C ASP A 45 -5.73 -4.80 17.66
N GLN A 46 -5.94 -3.83 18.56
CA GLN A 46 -6.51 -2.52 18.27
C GLN A 46 -5.40 -1.48 18.29
N SER A 47 -4.68 -1.36 17.17
CA SER A 47 -3.55 -0.45 17.04
C SER A 47 -3.96 0.86 16.36
N LYS A 48 -3.36 1.96 16.82
CA LYS A 48 -3.52 3.30 16.23
C LYS A 48 -2.17 3.81 15.77
N SER A 49 -2.11 4.25 14.53
CA SER A 49 -0.93 4.86 13.93
C SER A 49 -1.24 6.29 13.48
N LEU A 50 -0.28 7.18 13.70
CA LEU A 50 -0.30 8.56 13.23
C LEU A 50 0.92 8.79 12.34
N VAL A 51 0.68 9.04 11.06
CA VAL A 51 1.73 9.20 10.06
C VAL A 51 1.58 10.58 9.41
N VAL A 52 2.70 11.31 9.30
CA VAL A 52 2.76 12.56 8.54
C VAL A 52 3.46 12.30 7.22
N THR A 53 2.80 12.61 6.12
CA THR A 53 3.32 12.49 4.77
C THR A 53 3.52 13.89 4.18
N GLN A 54 4.40 13.99 3.18
CA GLN A 54 4.80 15.26 2.57
C GLN A 54 4.61 15.27 1.04
N SER A 55 4.07 14.18 0.50
CA SER A 55 3.77 14.07 -0.92
C SER A 55 2.54 13.21 -1.15
N ASN A 56 1.94 13.37 -2.32
CA ASN A 56 0.85 12.49 -2.75
C ASN A 56 1.34 11.04 -2.83
N TRP A 57 2.57 10.81 -3.29
CA TRP A 57 3.15 9.47 -3.35
C TRP A 57 3.20 8.79 -1.97
N THR A 58 3.74 9.46 -0.95
CA THR A 58 3.76 8.91 0.42
C THR A 58 2.36 8.77 1.02
N SER A 59 1.42 9.66 0.67
CA SER A 59 0.01 9.52 1.05
C SER A 59 -0.62 8.27 0.43
N ASN A 60 -0.40 8.02 -0.87
CA ASN A 60 -0.90 6.85 -1.58
C ASN A 60 -0.38 5.54 -0.96
N LEU A 61 0.88 5.51 -0.51
CA LEU A 61 1.44 4.35 0.19
C LEU A 61 0.75 4.07 1.54
N VAL A 62 0.30 5.12 2.25
CA VAL A 62 -0.52 4.96 3.46
C VAL A 62 -1.90 4.40 3.11
N ASP A 63 -2.51 4.92 2.06
CA ASP A 63 -3.85 4.53 1.60
C ASP A 63 -3.87 3.06 1.17
N SER A 64 -2.87 2.66 0.37
CA SER A 64 -2.62 1.30 -0.07
C SER A 64 -2.18 0.34 1.05
N GLY A 65 -1.94 0.85 2.27
CA GLY A 65 -1.66 0.01 3.44
C GLY A 65 -0.23 -0.52 3.53
N ILE A 66 0.70 0.05 2.75
CA ILE A 66 2.13 -0.31 2.81
C ILE A 66 2.80 0.49 3.93
N LEU A 67 2.51 1.79 3.99
CA LEU A 67 3.12 2.70 4.95
C LEU A 67 2.18 2.91 6.14
N TRP A 68 2.36 2.12 7.19
CA TRP A 68 1.60 2.27 8.44
C TRP A 68 2.42 2.03 9.70
N ASN A 69 3.45 1.20 9.60
CA ASN A 69 4.46 1.00 10.62
C ASN A 69 5.79 1.64 10.15
N LEU A 70 6.22 2.70 10.83
CA LEU A 70 7.46 3.39 10.51
C LEU A 70 8.70 2.67 11.08
N ASP A 71 8.50 1.67 11.93
CA ASP A 71 9.57 0.88 12.53
C ASP A 71 9.97 -0.34 11.66
N ASP A 72 9.35 -0.52 10.49
CA ASP A 72 9.73 -1.56 9.52
C ASP A 72 10.84 -1.04 8.58
N ASP A 73 12.09 -1.20 9.03
CA ASP A 73 13.28 -0.78 8.29
C ASP A 73 13.37 -1.39 6.88
N THR A 74 12.90 -2.62 6.69
CA THR A 74 12.99 -3.31 5.39
C THR A 74 12.05 -2.65 4.39
N THR A 75 10.80 -2.41 4.80
CA THR A 75 9.83 -1.69 3.98
C THR A 75 10.30 -0.27 3.70
N MET A 76 10.80 0.44 4.71
CA MET A 76 11.29 1.82 4.54
C MET A 76 12.48 1.91 3.58
N HIS A 77 13.41 0.95 3.61
CA HIS A 77 14.53 0.90 2.68
C HIS A 77 14.06 0.65 1.24
N ALA A 78 13.21 -0.34 1.03
CA ALA A 78 12.66 -0.64 -0.31
C ALA A 78 11.88 0.57 -0.88
N LEU A 79 11.11 1.27 -0.05
CA LEU A 79 10.41 2.48 -0.45
C LEU A 79 11.38 3.62 -0.79
N ALA A 80 12.47 3.79 -0.05
CA ALA A 80 13.48 4.79 -0.37
C ALA A 80 14.13 4.53 -1.75
N GLU A 81 14.44 3.28 -2.07
CA GLU A 81 14.94 2.91 -3.40
C GLU A 81 13.90 3.19 -4.50
N CYS A 82 12.63 2.82 -4.28
CA CYS A 82 11.53 3.16 -5.21
C CYS A 82 11.46 4.66 -5.47
N TYR A 83 11.58 5.46 -4.41
CA TYR A 83 11.52 6.91 -4.51
C TYR A 83 12.65 7.45 -5.40
N LEU A 84 13.88 6.95 -5.23
CA LEU A 84 15.02 7.35 -6.05
C LEU A 84 14.86 6.96 -7.52
N LEU A 85 14.22 5.83 -7.82
CA LEU A 85 14.01 5.36 -9.19
C LEU A 85 12.92 6.15 -9.93
N PHE A 86 11.85 6.55 -9.24
CA PHE A 86 10.64 7.06 -9.88
C PHE A 86 10.33 8.54 -9.59
N HIS A 87 10.92 9.16 -8.57
CA HIS A 87 10.49 10.47 -8.03
C HIS A 87 11.64 11.46 -7.85
N CYS A 88 12.33 11.80 -8.94
CA CYS A 88 13.44 12.77 -8.94
C CYS A 88 13.01 14.25 -8.87
N THR A 89 11.72 14.56 -8.77
CA THR A 89 11.21 15.95 -8.83
C THR A 89 11.19 16.61 -7.44
N PRO A 90 11.56 17.90 -7.32
CA PRO A 90 11.45 18.62 -6.05
C PRO A 90 10.01 18.65 -5.54
N GLN A 91 9.81 18.28 -4.27
CA GLN A 91 8.50 18.30 -3.64
C GLN A 91 8.13 19.70 -3.14
N GLN A 92 6.82 19.99 -3.07
CA GLN A 92 6.32 21.19 -2.41
C GLN A 92 6.55 21.07 -0.90
N LEU A 93 7.53 21.82 -0.40
CA LEU A 93 7.98 21.74 1.01
C LEU A 93 6.90 22.08 2.05
N PHE A 94 5.88 22.83 1.65
CA PHE A 94 4.92 23.48 2.55
C PHE A 94 3.54 22.82 2.63
N GLN A 95 3.35 21.67 1.99
CA GLN A 95 2.12 20.89 2.06
C GLN A 95 2.39 19.54 2.69
N LYS A 96 1.61 19.18 3.70
CA LYS A 96 1.70 17.89 4.40
C LYS A 96 0.31 17.32 4.63
N SER A 97 0.25 16.01 4.83
CA SER A 97 -0.98 15.33 5.25
C SER A 97 -0.72 14.57 6.53
N LEU A 98 -1.64 14.71 7.49
CA LEU A 98 -1.69 13.86 8.66
C LEU A 98 -2.67 12.72 8.41
N HIS A 99 -2.22 11.49 8.61
CA HIS A 99 -3.01 10.27 8.53
C HIS A 99 -3.18 9.71 9.95
N LEU A 100 -4.44 9.52 10.35
CA LEU A 100 -4.81 8.74 11.52
C LEU A 100 -5.39 7.41 11.03
N ILE A 101 -4.73 6.32 11.41
CA ILE A 101 -5.10 4.97 10.99
C ILE A 101 -5.40 4.17 12.24
N HIS A 102 -6.56 3.55 12.28
CA HIS A 102 -6.98 2.63 13.32
C HIS A 102 -7.19 1.26 12.68
N PHE A 103 -6.52 0.27 13.24
CA PHE A 103 -6.53 -1.10 12.77
C PHE A 103 -7.14 -2.00 13.82
N GLU A 104 -8.09 -2.83 13.40
CA GLU A 104 -8.61 -3.95 14.17
C GLU A 104 -8.20 -5.22 13.44
N THR A 105 -7.01 -5.75 13.76
CA THR A 105 -6.47 -6.92 13.05
C THR A 105 -6.96 -8.21 13.69
N CYS A 106 -7.33 -9.18 12.87
CA CYS A 106 -7.91 -10.44 13.34
C CYS A 106 -7.20 -11.68 12.80
N ALA A 107 -6.55 -11.57 11.63
CA ALA A 107 -5.87 -12.70 11.03
C ALA A 107 -4.81 -12.26 10.02
N TRP A 108 -4.03 -13.21 9.53
CA TRP A 108 -3.11 -12.97 8.43
C TRP A 108 -2.85 -14.23 7.63
N PHE A 109 -2.31 -14.06 6.42
CA PHE A 109 -1.74 -15.17 5.67
C PHE A 109 -0.52 -14.73 4.84
N PRO A 110 0.47 -15.61 4.65
CA PRO A 110 1.57 -15.37 3.74
C PRO A 110 1.12 -15.50 2.28
N VAL A 111 1.73 -14.72 1.40
CA VAL A 111 1.37 -14.66 -0.03
C VAL A 111 2.39 -15.38 -0.92
N HIS A 112 3.65 -15.45 -0.48
CA HIS A 112 4.79 -15.90 -1.28
C HIS A 112 4.69 -17.34 -1.83
N HIS A 113 3.95 -18.24 -1.19
CA HIS A 113 3.81 -19.64 -1.64
C HIS A 113 2.50 -19.95 -2.36
N ILE A 114 1.53 -19.02 -2.34
CA ILE A 114 0.18 -19.30 -2.86
C ILE A 114 -0.07 -18.67 -4.23
N LEU A 115 0.95 -18.05 -4.82
CA LEU A 115 0.85 -17.27 -6.04
C LEU A 115 1.65 -17.85 -7.20
N ARG A 116 1.05 -17.77 -8.38
CA ARG A 116 1.75 -17.81 -9.66
C ARG A 116 1.43 -16.57 -10.46
N THR A 117 2.34 -16.14 -11.33
CA THR A 117 2.12 -15.00 -12.22
C THR A 117 0.92 -15.25 -13.15
N THR A 118 0.17 -14.20 -13.49
CA THR A 118 -0.83 -14.30 -14.56
C THR A 118 -0.13 -14.56 -15.88
N THR A 119 -0.79 -15.26 -16.82
CA THR A 119 -0.26 -15.45 -18.16
C THR A 119 0.03 -14.12 -18.87
N LYS A 120 -0.78 -13.08 -18.59
CA LYS A 120 -0.60 -11.74 -19.14
C LYS A 120 0.69 -11.09 -18.62
N PHE A 121 0.92 -11.15 -17.31
CA PHE A 121 2.13 -10.62 -16.69
C PHE A 121 3.38 -11.39 -17.15
N GLN A 122 3.33 -12.72 -17.17
CA GLN A 122 4.45 -13.55 -17.62
C GLN A 122 4.84 -13.23 -19.08
N ARG A 123 3.86 -13.14 -19.99
CA ARG A 123 4.12 -12.77 -21.39
C ARG A 123 4.77 -11.40 -21.51
N ALA A 124 4.36 -10.42 -20.71
CA ALA A 124 4.95 -9.10 -20.73
C ALA A 124 6.43 -9.15 -20.29
N LEU A 125 6.75 -9.90 -19.23
CA LEU A 125 8.14 -10.15 -18.80
C LEU A 125 8.94 -10.86 -19.89
N ASP A 126 8.41 -11.93 -20.49
CA ASP A 126 9.08 -12.67 -21.56
C ASP A 126 9.37 -11.77 -22.77
N THR A 127 8.46 -10.85 -23.11
CA THR A 127 8.67 -9.85 -24.16
C THR A 127 9.77 -8.87 -23.81
N MET A 128 9.79 -8.35 -22.58
CA MET A 128 10.86 -7.45 -22.10
C MET A 128 12.22 -8.14 -22.16
N LEU A 129 12.30 -9.41 -21.74
CA LEU A 129 13.55 -10.18 -21.73
C LEU A 129 14.15 -10.40 -23.13
N ARG A 130 13.34 -10.41 -24.20
CA ARG A 130 13.87 -10.50 -25.58
C ARG A 130 14.72 -9.29 -25.98
N TYR A 131 14.50 -8.14 -25.35
CA TYR A 131 15.31 -6.95 -25.55
C TYR A 131 16.58 -6.94 -24.69
N TRP A 132 16.67 -7.79 -23.66
CA TRP A 132 17.83 -7.82 -22.76
C TRP A 132 18.80 -8.95 -23.15
N PRO A 133 20.13 -8.72 -23.17
CA PRO A 133 20.86 -7.48 -22.89
C PRO A 133 21.13 -6.61 -24.14
N THR A 134 20.62 -6.99 -25.31
CA THR A 134 21.02 -6.39 -26.61
C THR A 134 20.48 -4.97 -26.84
N GLN A 135 19.33 -4.63 -26.27
CA GLN A 135 18.67 -3.33 -26.35
C GLN A 135 18.23 -2.86 -24.94
N PRO A 136 19.17 -2.44 -24.07
CA PRO A 136 18.90 -2.09 -22.68
C PRO A 136 17.83 -1.00 -22.51
N THR A 137 17.85 0.04 -23.34
CA THR A 137 16.88 1.14 -23.28
C THR A 137 15.46 0.66 -23.59
N SER A 138 15.29 -0.23 -24.59
CA SER A 138 14.00 -0.83 -24.92
C SER A 138 13.51 -1.73 -23.79
N ALA A 139 14.40 -2.54 -23.21
CA ALA A 139 14.08 -3.39 -22.06
C ALA A 139 13.62 -2.54 -20.86
N TRP A 140 14.31 -1.44 -20.56
CA TRP A 140 13.94 -0.51 -19.50
C TRP A 140 12.56 0.11 -19.71
N HIS A 141 12.26 0.62 -20.92
CA HIS A 141 10.94 1.18 -21.21
C HIS A 141 9.82 0.14 -21.05
N GLN A 142 10.04 -1.10 -21.51
CA GLN A 142 9.08 -2.18 -21.34
C GLN A 142 8.90 -2.54 -19.86
N LEU A 143 9.98 -2.55 -19.08
CA LEU A 143 9.94 -2.81 -17.64
C LEU A 143 9.15 -1.72 -16.90
N CYS A 144 9.38 -0.45 -17.22
CA CYS A 144 8.58 0.66 -16.71
C CYS A 144 7.09 0.49 -17.05
N HIS A 145 6.76 0.10 -18.28
CA HIS A 145 5.38 -0.15 -18.68
C HIS A 145 4.73 -1.30 -17.89
N ILE A 146 5.48 -2.39 -17.70
CA ILE A 146 5.06 -3.53 -16.86
C ILE A 146 4.75 -3.07 -15.44
N TRP A 147 5.62 -2.26 -14.82
CA TRP A 147 5.42 -1.76 -13.46
C TRP A 147 4.23 -0.81 -13.33
N HIS A 148 3.97 0.02 -14.33
CA HIS A 148 2.77 0.87 -14.37
C HIS A 148 1.47 0.09 -14.64
N THR A 149 1.56 -1.14 -15.14
CA THR A 149 0.40 -1.99 -15.43
C THR A 149 0.09 -2.94 -14.28
N PHE A 150 1.10 -3.65 -13.78
CA PHE A 150 0.95 -4.77 -12.84
C PHE A 150 1.46 -4.48 -11.42
N GLY A 151 2.14 -3.34 -11.23
CA GLY A 151 2.80 -2.97 -9.99
C GLY A 151 4.31 -3.25 -9.98
N PHE A 152 5.00 -2.49 -9.14
CA PHE A 152 6.41 -2.60 -8.79
C PHE A 152 6.60 -3.34 -7.44
N LEU A 153 5.73 -3.09 -6.46
CA LEU A 153 5.76 -3.79 -5.15
C LEU A 153 4.62 -4.78 -5.04
N TRP A 154 4.84 -5.87 -4.30
CA TRP A 154 3.84 -6.89 -4.05
C TRP A 154 3.84 -7.31 -2.58
N PRO A 155 2.67 -7.58 -1.99
CA PRO A 155 2.58 -7.97 -0.59
C PRO A 155 3.17 -9.38 -0.40
N GLN A 156 4.05 -9.53 0.60
CA GLN A 156 4.52 -10.86 1.02
C GLN A 156 3.61 -11.52 2.06
N LYS A 157 2.80 -10.70 2.73
CA LYS A 157 1.84 -11.06 3.78
C LYS A 157 0.62 -10.15 3.65
N ILE A 158 -0.57 -10.71 3.82
CA ILE A 158 -1.83 -9.96 3.93
C ILE A 158 -2.31 -10.03 5.38
N ILE A 159 -2.74 -8.89 5.91
CA ILE A 159 -3.33 -8.78 7.25
C ILE A 159 -4.82 -8.51 7.07
N LEU A 160 -5.62 -9.38 7.66
CA LEU A 160 -7.07 -9.30 7.65
C LEU A 160 -7.55 -8.61 8.92
N GLY A 161 -8.56 -7.77 8.75
CA GLY A 161 -9.08 -6.95 9.82
C GLY A 161 -10.03 -5.88 9.32
N GLN A 162 -10.12 -4.79 10.08
CA GLN A 162 -10.78 -3.57 9.66
C GLN A 162 -9.78 -2.41 9.72
N LYS A 163 -9.79 -1.59 8.67
CA LYS A 163 -9.02 -0.34 8.59
C LYS A 163 -9.98 0.84 8.64
N GLN A 164 -9.83 1.69 9.64
CA GLN A 164 -10.40 3.04 9.62
C GLN A 164 -9.28 4.02 9.36
N HIS A 165 -9.41 4.78 8.27
CA HIS A 165 -8.42 5.76 7.88
C HIS A 165 -9.06 7.13 7.69
N ILE A 166 -8.43 8.12 8.31
CA ILE A 166 -8.84 9.52 8.24
C ILE A 166 -7.60 10.35 7.96
N GLN A 167 -7.71 11.22 6.98
CA GLN A 167 -6.63 12.09 6.55
C GLN A 167 -7.06 13.56 6.66
N LYS A 168 -6.10 14.40 7.02
CA LYS A 168 -6.22 15.86 6.91
C LYS A 168 -4.96 16.45 6.32
N SER A 169 -5.11 17.07 5.15
CA SER A 169 -4.06 17.89 4.54
C SER A 169 -4.00 19.26 5.22
N TYR A 170 -2.78 19.77 5.39
CA TYR A 170 -2.52 21.09 5.95
C TYR A 170 -1.33 21.74 5.23
N GLN A 171 -1.38 23.06 5.15
CA GLN A 171 -0.32 23.89 4.60
C GLN A 171 0.20 24.85 5.66
N TYR A 172 1.45 25.27 5.52
CA TYR A 172 2.09 26.21 6.45
C TYR A 172 3.03 27.14 5.70
N THR A 173 3.21 28.35 6.22
CA THR A 173 4.07 29.36 5.55
C THR A 173 5.49 29.39 6.09
N ASN A 174 5.70 28.88 7.31
CA ASN A 174 7.00 28.79 7.96
C ASN A 174 7.03 27.65 8.98
N GLU A 175 8.23 27.21 9.34
CA GLU A 175 8.44 26.05 10.23
C GLU A 175 7.86 26.24 11.64
N ALA A 176 7.78 27.47 12.15
CA ALA A 176 7.18 27.73 13.46
C ALA A 176 5.65 27.48 13.45
N GLU A 177 4.97 27.80 12.35
CA GLU A 177 3.53 27.56 12.15
C GLU A 177 3.21 26.06 11.97
N ARG A 178 4.16 25.28 11.47
CA ARG A 178 3.98 23.85 11.13
C ARG A 178 3.40 23.03 12.29
N LEU A 179 3.94 23.22 13.50
CA LEU A 179 3.49 22.47 14.69
C LEU A 179 2.06 22.84 15.12
N TYR A 180 1.71 24.12 14.98
CA TYR A 180 0.36 24.59 15.26
C TYR A 180 -0.66 23.99 14.28
N ARG A 181 -0.36 23.99 12.98
CA ARG A 181 -1.20 23.37 11.95
C ARG A 181 -1.34 21.86 12.14
N LEU A 182 -0.25 21.18 12.49
CA LEU A 182 -0.27 19.76 12.81
C LEU A 182 -1.18 19.47 14.02
N ARG A 183 -1.18 20.32 15.05
CA ARG A 183 -2.05 20.16 16.22
C ARG A 183 -3.52 20.29 15.85
N ILE A 184 -3.89 21.30 15.05
CA ILE A 184 -5.26 21.43 14.52
C ILE A 184 -5.65 20.19 13.73
N ALA A 185 -4.78 19.71 12.84
CA ALA A 185 -5.04 18.52 12.05
C ALA A 185 -5.28 17.29 12.93
N LYS A 186 -4.49 17.11 14.00
CA LYS A 186 -4.66 16.02 15.00
C LYS A 186 -6.05 16.05 15.65
N ASP A 187 -6.48 17.23 16.11
CA ASP A 187 -7.78 17.39 16.77
C ASP A 187 -8.94 17.10 15.80
N GLU A 188 -8.81 17.53 14.54
CA GLU A 188 -9.81 17.27 13.51
C GLU A 188 -9.93 15.79 13.14
N VAL A 189 -8.80 15.10 12.89
CA VAL A 189 -8.85 13.66 12.52
C VAL A 189 -9.35 12.80 13.68
N ALA A 190 -8.98 13.13 14.92
CA ALA A 190 -9.49 12.45 16.12
C ALA A 190 -11.01 12.64 16.26
N SER A 191 -11.50 13.85 16.07
CA SER A 191 -12.94 14.17 16.13
C SER A 191 -13.73 13.43 15.06
N GLN A 192 -13.19 13.29 13.85
CA GLN A 192 -13.83 12.54 12.77
C GLN A 192 -13.86 11.04 13.05
N LEU A 193 -12.84 10.47 13.69
CA LEU A 193 -12.80 9.05 14.03
C LEU A 193 -13.94 8.68 14.98
N VAL A 194 -14.16 9.49 16.02
CA VAL A 194 -15.27 9.30 16.99
C VAL A 194 -16.63 9.37 16.29
N ARG A 195 -16.77 10.22 15.25
CA ARG A 195 -18.01 10.30 14.46
C ARG A 195 -18.21 9.08 13.54
N LYS A 196 -17.15 8.60 12.89
CA LYS A 196 -17.18 7.48 11.94
C LYS A 196 -17.30 6.11 12.60
N GLY A 197 -16.86 5.93 13.85
CA GLY A 197 -17.01 4.68 14.61
C GLY A 197 -18.47 4.21 14.80
N LYS A 198 -19.46 4.95 14.28
CA LYS A 198 -20.88 4.60 14.27
C LYS A 198 -21.39 3.99 12.95
N SER A 199 -20.56 3.82 11.91
CA SER A 199 -20.94 3.13 10.66
C SER A 199 -19.82 2.20 10.16
N LEU A 200 -20.06 0.89 10.10
CA LEU A 200 -19.01 -0.12 9.86
C LEU A 200 -19.17 -0.86 8.51
N GLY A 201 -18.04 -1.03 7.82
CA GLY A 201 -17.83 -1.87 6.63
C GLY A 201 -16.43 -2.48 6.64
N PHE A 202 -16.28 -3.68 6.09
CA PHE A 202 -15.04 -4.50 6.11
C PHE A 202 -14.04 -4.12 5.00
N LEU A 203 -12.73 -4.11 5.30
CA LEU A 203 -11.62 -3.89 4.34
C LEU A 203 -10.35 -4.62 4.82
N ALA A 204 -9.67 -5.34 3.92
CA ALA A 204 -8.38 -5.99 4.18
C ALA A 204 -7.18 -5.13 3.78
N ILE A 205 -6.02 -5.38 4.40
CA ILE A 205 -4.75 -4.65 4.24
C ILE A 205 -3.68 -5.59 3.72
#